data_AF-A0A1C5VRH7-F1
#
_entry.id   AF-A0A1C5VRH7-F1
#
_cell.length_a   1.000
_cell.length_b   1.000
_cell.length_c   1.000
_cell.angle_alpha   90.00
_cell.angle_beta   90.00
_cell.angle_gamma   90.00
#
_symmetry.space_group_name_H-M   'P 1'
#
loop_
_entity.id
_entity.type
_entity.pdbx_description
1 polymer ?
#
loop_
_entity_poly.entity_id
_entity_poly.type
_entity_poly.pdbx_seq_one_letter_code
_entity_poly.pdbx_strand_id
1 'polypeptide(L)'
;MKKLFLFVLLLSAFVGGAVAQNIQLHYDLGRALYKSLDERPWVTTTVEMFKADKWGSTYFFVDMDYTDKGVASAYWEISRELKFWKAPFSAHVEYNGGLNYINNAFLGGATYSWNNSDFSKTFGIQVLYKYIQKNVKPHNFQLTGTWTLNFWQEKFTFSGFADFWREKHTDVNGKNHNFIFISEPQFWINLNKFKHVNDNLNLSVGSEWELSHNFATRDGFYFIPTLAMKWTF
;
A
#
# COMPACT_ATOMS: atom_id res chain seq x y z
N MET A 1 -25.83 0.59 -0.85
CA MET A 1 -26.06 -0.81 -0.39
C MET A 1 -26.04 -1.82 -1.54
N LYS A 2 -26.97 -1.80 -2.51
CA LYS A 2 -27.01 -2.80 -3.61
C LYS A 2 -25.73 -2.87 -4.47
N LYS A 3 -25.06 -1.74 -4.72
CA LYS A 3 -23.79 -1.68 -5.47
C LYS A 3 -22.58 -2.20 -4.68
N LEU A 4 -22.56 -1.99 -3.35
CA LEU A 4 -21.51 -2.48 -2.45
C LEU A 4 -21.59 -4.00 -2.31
N PHE A 5 -22.82 -4.54 -2.24
CA PHE A 5 -23.06 -5.97 -2.16
C PHE A 5 -22.62 -6.71 -3.44
N LEU A 6 -22.84 -6.11 -4.61
CA LEU A 6 -22.37 -6.67 -5.90
C LEU A 6 -20.83 -6.68 -5.99
N PHE A 7 -20.17 -5.64 -5.47
CA PHE A 7 -18.71 -5.54 -5.44
C PHE A 7 -18.08 -6.60 -4.51
N VAL A 8 -18.65 -6.79 -3.32
CA VAL A 8 -18.21 -7.82 -2.36
C VAL A 8 -18.42 -9.23 -2.91
N LEU A 9 -19.53 -9.49 -3.62
CA LEU A 9 -19.81 -10.81 -4.22
C LEU A 9 -18.85 -11.17 -5.37
N LEU A 10 -18.35 -10.17 -6.12
CA LEU A 10 -17.36 -10.37 -7.17
C LEU A 10 -15.97 -10.69 -6.61
N LEU A 11 -15.67 -10.28 -5.38
CA LEU A 11 -14.37 -10.51 -4.73
C LEU A 11 -14.26 -11.87 -4.05
N SER A 12 -15.37 -12.50 -3.65
CA SER A 12 -15.38 -13.72 -2.84
C SER A 12 -15.13 -15.04 -3.62
N ALA A 13 -14.82 -14.99 -4.91
CA ALA A 13 -14.89 -16.17 -5.77
C ALA A 13 -13.54 -16.66 -6.34
N PHE A 14 -12.45 -16.83 -5.57
CA PHE A 14 -11.23 -17.48 -6.11
C PHE A 14 -10.41 -18.32 -5.11
N VAL A 15 -10.56 -19.65 -5.19
CA VAL A 15 -9.69 -20.68 -4.59
C VAL A 15 -8.58 -21.08 -5.57
N GLY A 16 -7.34 -21.23 -5.08
CA GLY A 16 -6.23 -21.95 -5.73
C GLY A 16 -5.19 -21.10 -6.46
N GLY A 17 -3.93 -21.14 -6.01
CA GLY A 17 -2.75 -20.49 -6.62
C GLY A 17 -1.90 -19.75 -5.59
N ALA A 18 -0.56 -19.71 -5.79
CA ALA A 18 0.43 -19.12 -4.88
C ALA A 18 -0.06 -17.79 -4.31
N VAL A 19 -0.26 -17.77 -3.01
CA VAL A 19 -0.88 -16.66 -2.28
C VAL A 19 0.26 -15.85 -1.67
N ALA A 20 0.52 -14.63 -2.14
CA ALA A 20 1.44 -13.72 -1.45
C ALA A 20 0.68 -12.95 -0.37
N GLN A 21 0.09 -13.69 0.60
CA GLN A 21 -0.52 -13.10 1.78
C GLN A 21 0.54 -12.92 2.83
N ASN A 22 0.52 -11.76 3.49
CA ASN A 22 1.38 -11.52 4.63
C ASN A 22 0.69 -10.65 5.67
N ILE A 23 1.18 -10.77 6.89
CA ILE A 23 0.84 -9.86 7.99
C ILE A 23 2.13 -9.19 8.43
N GLN A 24 2.07 -7.88 8.58
CA GLN A 24 3.19 -7.05 9.01
C GLN A 24 2.85 -6.38 10.34
N LEU A 25 3.86 -6.22 11.19
CA LEU A 25 3.81 -5.44 12.43
C LEU A 25 4.88 -4.37 12.35
N HIS A 26 4.47 -3.11 12.50
CA HIS A 26 5.31 -1.93 12.37
C HIS A 26 5.34 -1.22 13.73
N TYR A 27 6.54 -1.00 14.26
CA TYR A 27 6.76 -0.05 15.35
C TYR A 27 7.18 1.29 14.75
N ASP A 28 6.26 2.25 14.80
CA ASP A 28 6.36 3.54 14.14
C ASP A 28 7.17 4.56 14.95
N LEU A 29 8.19 5.16 14.34
CA LEU A 29 9.08 6.10 15.03
C LEU A 29 8.68 7.57 14.85
N GLY A 30 7.57 7.86 14.16
CA GLY A 30 7.16 9.22 13.80
C GLY A 30 6.95 10.11 15.02
N ARG A 31 6.28 9.59 16.05
CA ARG A 31 6.08 10.31 17.32
C ARG A 31 7.40 10.62 18.04
N ALA A 32 8.38 9.72 17.95
CA ALA A 32 9.69 9.93 18.55
C ALA A 32 10.49 11.03 17.83
N LEU A 33 10.32 11.12 16.50
CA LEU A 33 11.10 12.00 15.63
C LEU A 33 10.48 13.40 15.47
N TYR A 34 9.16 13.52 15.56
CA TYR A 34 8.44 14.76 15.27
C TYR A 34 7.48 15.14 16.39
N LYS A 35 7.70 16.31 17.00
CA LYS A 35 6.80 16.87 18.02
C LYS A 35 5.38 17.10 17.52
N SER A 36 5.20 17.35 16.21
CA SER A 36 3.89 17.53 15.58
C SER A 36 3.09 16.24 15.44
N LEU A 37 3.66 15.08 15.81
CA LEU A 37 3.06 13.76 15.70
C LEU A 37 2.90 13.08 17.08
N ASP A 38 2.74 13.86 18.16
CA ASP A 38 2.61 13.38 19.54
C ASP A 38 1.44 12.39 19.76
N GLU A 39 0.38 12.53 18.98
CA GLU A 39 -0.78 11.61 18.97
C GLU A 39 -0.63 10.40 18.03
N ARG A 40 0.40 10.36 17.16
CA ARG A 40 0.56 9.29 16.15
C ARG A 40 0.79 7.93 16.81
N PRO A 41 -0.06 6.91 16.58
CA PRO A 41 0.10 5.54 17.10
C PRO A 41 1.52 4.97 16.96
N TRP A 42 1.95 4.19 17.96
CA TRP A 42 3.27 3.53 17.94
C TRP A 42 3.27 2.23 17.14
N VAL A 43 2.10 1.64 16.96
CA VAL A 43 1.97 0.30 16.41
C VAL A 43 0.94 0.34 15.30
N THR A 44 1.34 -0.21 14.16
CA THR A 44 0.48 -0.46 13.01
C THR A 44 0.62 -1.92 12.61
N THR A 45 -0.48 -2.55 12.22
CA THR A 45 -0.43 -3.87 11.56
C THR A 45 -1.01 -3.76 10.18
N THR A 46 -0.35 -4.40 9.22
CA THR A 46 -0.77 -4.46 7.83
C THR A 46 -1.15 -5.88 7.48
N VAL A 47 -2.32 -6.08 6.87
CA VAL A 47 -2.66 -7.32 6.17
C VAL A 47 -2.56 -7.03 4.69
N GLU A 48 -1.69 -7.72 3.97
CA GLU A 48 -1.46 -7.50 2.54
C GLU A 48 -1.67 -8.79 1.75
N MET A 49 -2.24 -8.67 0.55
CA MET A 49 -2.30 -9.75 -0.42
C MET A 49 -2.05 -9.25 -1.83
N PHE A 50 -1.16 -9.94 -2.54
CA PHE A 50 -1.15 -9.93 -4.00
C PHE A 50 -1.53 -11.30 -4.55
N LYS A 51 -2.39 -11.34 -5.56
CA LYS A 51 -2.78 -12.57 -6.26
C LYS A 51 -3.04 -12.33 -7.73
N ALA A 52 -2.30 -13.02 -8.59
CA ALA A 52 -2.58 -13.07 -10.03
C ALA A 52 -3.58 -14.18 -10.37
N ASP A 53 -4.34 -13.99 -11.45
CA ASP A 53 -5.21 -15.00 -12.04
C ASP A 53 -5.28 -14.85 -13.57
N LYS A 54 -6.11 -15.69 -14.21
CA LYS A 54 -6.28 -15.74 -15.67
C LYS A 54 -6.74 -14.42 -16.33
N TRP A 55 -7.25 -13.48 -15.55
CA TRP A 55 -7.84 -12.21 -16.02
C TRP A 55 -7.10 -10.99 -15.51
N GLY A 56 -5.93 -11.16 -14.86
CA GLY A 56 -5.11 -10.07 -14.34
C GLY A 56 -4.63 -10.35 -12.93
N SER A 57 -4.75 -9.37 -12.03
CA SER A 57 -4.29 -9.50 -10.65
C SER A 57 -5.11 -8.66 -9.68
N THR A 58 -5.21 -9.12 -8.44
CA THR A 58 -5.78 -8.39 -7.32
C THR A 58 -4.69 -8.08 -6.31
N TYR A 59 -4.67 -6.84 -5.85
CA TYR A 59 -3.88 -6.41 -4.71
C TYR A 59 -4.82 -5.78 -3.69
N PHE A 60 -4.56 -6.01 -2.41
CA PHE A 60 -5.17 -5.22 -1.36
C PHE A 60 -4.25 -5.17 -0.15
N PHE A 61 -4.42 -4.12 0.65
CA PHE A 61 -3.92 -4.10 2.00
C PHE A 61 -4.87 -3.40 2.96
N VAL A 62 -4.74 -3.72 4.24
CA VAL A 62 -5.43 -3.04 5.33
C VAL A 62 -4.42 -2.70 6.40
N ASP A 63 -4.24 -1.41 6.67
CA ASP A 63 -3.50 -0.93 7.83
C ASP A 63 -4.46 -0.68 8.98
N MET A 64 -4.02 -1.06 10.17
CA MET A 64 -4.73 -0.81 11.42
C MET A 64 -3.76 -0.19 12.41
N ASP A 65 -4.06 1.00 12.90
CA ASP A 65 -3.23 1.68 13.90
C ASP A 65 -3.80 1.46 15.30
N TYR A 66 -2.91 1.28 16.28
CA TYR A 66 -3.28 0.90 17.64
C TYR A 66 -2.94 1.97 18.66
N THR A 67 -3.89 2.22 19.55
CA THR A 67 -3.70 2.99 20.78
C THR A 67 -3.82 2.08 21.99
N ASP A 68 -3.63 2.64 23.18
CA ASP A 68 -3.92 1.97 24.46
C ASP A 68 -5.39 1.53 24.59
N LYS A 69 -6.29 2.10 23.77
CA LYS A 69 -7.72 1.77 23.72
C LYS A 69 -8.08 0.72 22.66
N GLY A 70 -7.11 0.21 21.90
CA GLY A 70 -7.31 -0.76 20.81
C GLY A 70 -7.12 -0.14 19.41
N VAL A 71 -7.74 -0.77 18.39
CA VAL A 71 -7.68 -0.30 17.00
C VAL A 71 -8.34 1.07 16.88
N ALA A 72 -7.57 2.10 16.56
CA ALA A 72 -8.01 3.49 16.52
C ALA A 72 -8.41 3.93 15.10
N SER A 73 -7.76 3.39 14.08
CA SER A 73 -7.99 3.69 12.67
C SER A 73 -7.76 2.44 11.82
N ALA A 74 -8.41 2.41 10.66
CA ALA A 74 -8.09 1.45 9.62
C ALA A 74 -8.16 2.13 8.25
N TYR A 75 -7.14 1.91 7.43
CA TYR A 75 -7.11 2.26 6.00
C TYR A 75 -7.16 0.97 5.20
N TRP A 76 -7.92 0.98 4.10
CA TRP A 76 -8.06 -0.14 3.20
C TRP A 76 -7.95 0.35 1.76
N GLU A 77 -7.04 -0.26 1.02
CA GLU A 77 -6.94 -0.21 -0.42
C GLU A 77 -7.19 -1.57 -1.07
N ILE A 78 -7.97 -1.59 -2.15
CA ILE A 78 -8.11 -2.76 -3.01
C ILE A 78 -8.08 -2.34 -4.46
N SER A 79 -7.20 -2.97 -5.24
CA SER A 79 -7.06 -2.74 -6.66
C SER A 79 -7.18 -4.03 -7.46
N ARG A 80 -7.64 -3.87 -8.71
CA ARG A 80 -7.79 -4.93 -9.68
C ARG A 80 -7.20 -4.47 -11.00
N GLU A 81 -6.25 -5.25 -11.47
CA GLU A 81 -5.79 -5.22 -12.84
C GLU A 81 -6.62 -6.18 -13.68
N LEU A 82 -7.15 -5.69 -14.80
CA LEU A 82 -7.91 -6.43 -15.78
C LEU A 82 -7.10 -6.53 -17.07
N LYS A 83 -6.79 -7.74 -17.50
CA LYS A 83 -6.00 -8.00 -18.70
C LYS A 83 -6.59 -9.15 -19.50
N PHE A 84 -7.31 -8.79 -20.56
CA PHE A 84 -7.94 -9.74 -21.51
C PHE A 84 -7.23 -9.76 -22.87
N TRP A 85 -6.08 -9.11 -22.97
CA TRP A 85 -5.34 -8.88 -24.22
C TRP A 85 -3.83 -9.09 -24.02
N LYS A 86 -3.10 -9.15 -25.13
CA LYS A 86 -1.65 -9.40 -25.14
C LYS A 86 -0.78 -8.14 -24.99
N ALA A 87 -1.34 -6.95 -25.20
CA ALA A 87 -0.62 -5.69 -25.01
C ALA A 87 -0.05 -5.56 -23.58
N PRO A 88 1.03 -4.77 -23.37
CA PRO A 88 1.73 -4.75 -22.08
C PRO A 88 0.99 -4.01 -20.97
N PHE A 89 -0.12 -3.35 -21.29
CA PHE A 89 -0.93 -2.60 -20.33
C PHE A 89 -2.09 -3.43 -19.77
N SER A 90 -2.56 -3.08 -18.59
CA SER A 90 -3.78 -3.59 -17.95
C SER A 90 -4.74 -2.43 -17.68
N ALA A 91 -6.04 -2.70 -17.63
CA ALA A 91 -7.00 -1.74 -17.09
C ALA A 91 -7.01 -1.85 -15.57
N HIS A 92 -6.82 -0.72 -14.90
CA HIS A 92 -6.73 -0.64 -13.45
C HIS A 92 -8.03 -0.07 -12.88
N VAL A 93 -8.54 -0.68 -11.82
CA VAL A 93 -9.62 -0.13 -10.98
C VAL A 93 -9.27 -0.32 -9.52
N GLU A 94 -9.51 0.71 -8.71
CA GLU A 94 -9.11 0.72 -7.31
C GLU A 94 -10.10 1.49 -6.44
N TYR A 95 -10.19 1.05 -5.19
CA TYR A 95 -10.95 1.69 -4.13
C TYR A 95 -10.08 1.84 -2.89
N ASN A 96 -10.04 3.07 -2.37
CA ASN A 96 -9.34 3.41 -1.14
C ASN A 96 -10.35 4.01 -0.18
N GLY A 97 -10.30 3.59 1.08
CA GLY A 97 -11.20 4.11 2.09
C GLY A 97 -10.77 3.68 3.48
N GLY A 98 -11.55 4.04 4.48
CA GLY A 98 -11.19 3.71 5.85
C GLY A 98 -12.15 4.27 6.87
N LEU A 99 -11.75 4.17 8.12
CA LEU A 99 -12.49 4.72 9.25
C LEU A 99 -12.11 6.18 9.53
N ASN A 100 -12.93 6.85 10.34
CA ASN A 100 -12.72 8.22 10.79
C ASN A 100 -12.73 9.28 9.67
N TYR A 101 -11.59 9.93 9.44
CA TYR A 101 -11.42 11.10 8.57
C TYR A 101 -11.03 10.73 7.13
N ILE A 102 -10.96 9.44 6.80
CA ILE A 102 -10.53 8.96 5.48
C ILE A 102 -11.71 9.02 4.51
N ASN A 103 -11.59 9.88 3.50
CA ASN A 103 -12.55 9.95 2.41
C ASN A 103 -12.39 8.75 1.48
N ASN A 104 -13.51 8.25 0.96
CA ASN A 104 -13.49 7.23 -0.09
C ASN A 104 -12.89 7.82 -1.37
N ALA A 105 -11.93 7.12 -1.97
CA ALA A 105 -11.41 7.41 -3.29
C ALA A 105 -11.67 6.24 -4.23
N PHE A 106 -11.98 6.56 -5.48
CA PHE A 106 -12.16 5.58 -6.56
C PHE A 106 -11.21 5.95 -7.68
N LEU A 107 -10.39 5.00 -8.07
CA LEU A 107 -9.37 5.19 -9.09
C LEU A 107 -9.63 4.29 -10.28
N GLY A 108 -9.30 4.78 -11.47
CA GLY A 108 -9.42 4.02 -12.71
C GLY A 108 -8.45 4.54 -13.75
N GLY A 109 -7.80 3.63 -14.48
CA GLY A 109 -6.80 4.02 -15.47
C GLY A 109 -6.10 2.84 -16.12
N ALA A 110 -4.83 3.06 -16.47
CA ALA A 110 -4.00 2.06 -17.12
C ALA A 110 -2.73 1.81 -16.31
N THR A 111 -2.36 0.54 -16.22
CA THR A 111 -1.12 0.08 -15.60
C THR A 111 -0.22 -0.55 -16.64
N TYR A 112 1.05 -0.19 -16.65
CA TYR A 112 2.11 -0.95 -17.29
C TYR A 112 2.83 -1.76 -16.22
N SER A 113 2.96 -3.07 -16.40
CA SER A 113 3.69 -3.95 -15.48
C SER A 113 4.78 -4.70 -16.23
N TRP A 114 5.95 -4.77 -15.61
CA TRP A 114 7.06 -5.58 -16.09
C TRP A 114 7.60 -6.44 -14.95
N ASN A 115 8.03 -7.63 -15.30
CA ASN A 115 8.76 -8.52 -14.42
C ASN A 115 9.84 -9.25 -15.22
N ASN A 116 10.92 -9.66 -14.55
CA ASN A 116 11.86 -10.61 -15.13
C ASN A 116 11.30 -12.04 -15.08
N SER A 117 12.01 -12.98 -15.70
CA SER A 117 11.55 -14.36 -15.93
C SER A 117 11.21 -15.15 -14.66
N ASP A 118 11.89 -14.87 -13.55
CA ASP A 118 11.71 -15.53 -12.26
C ASP A 118 10.94 -14.67 -11.24
N PHE A 119 10.41 -13.51 -11.68
CA PHE A 119 9.69 -12.55 -10.83
C PHE A 119 10.47 -12.00 -9.63
N SER A 120 11.80 -12.20 -9.57
CA SER A 120 12.64 -11.57 -8.54
C SER A 120 12.73 -10.05 -8.70
N LYS A 121 12.38 -9.52 -9.88
CA LYS A 121 12.32 -8.07 -10.15
C LYS A 121 11.00 -7.75 -10.81
N THR A 122 10.23 -6.87 -10.20
CA THR A 122 8.99 -6.34 -10.75
C THR A 122 9.00 -4.82 -10.66
N PHE A 123 8.39 -4.17 -11.65
CA PHE A 123 8.00 -2.78 -11.54
C PHE A 123 6.66 -2.53 -12.23
N GLY A 124 5.92 -1.56 -11.72
CA GLY A 124 4.66 -1.11 -12.28
C GLY A 124 4.62 0.42 -12.36
N ILE A 125 3.97 0.93 -13.41
CA ILE A 125 3.65 2.36 -13.54
C ILE A 125 2.16 2.46 -13.86
N GLN A 126 1.45 3.30 -13.12
CA GLN A 126 0.02 3.50 -13.26
C GLN A 126 -0.27 4.98 -13.53
N VAL A 127 -1.19 5.23 -14.46
CA VAL A 127 -1.72 6.56 -14.76
C VAL A 127 -3.21 6.52 -14.53
N LEU A 128 -3.67 7.21 -13.50
CA LEU A 128 -5.00 7.03 -12.93
C LEU A 128 -5.77 8.35 -12.90
N TYR A 129 -7.05 8.26 -13.26
CA TYR A 129 -8.04 9.22 -12.82
C TYR A 129 -8.44 8.86 -11.38
N LYS A 130 -8.48 9.86 -10.49
CA LYS A 130 -8.81 9.70 -9.06
C LYS A 130 -10.01 10.55 -8.70
N TYR A 131 -11.09 9.91 -8.24
CA TYR A 131 -12.27 10.58 -7.71
C TYR A 131 -12.27 10.48 -6.18
N ILE A 132 -12.15 11.60 -5.48
CA ILE A 132 -12.15 11.67 -4.01
C ILE A 132 -13.52 12.17 -3.55
N GLN A 133 -14.30 11.28 -2.95
CA GLN A 133 -15.64 11.59 -2.47
C GLN A 133 -15.58 12.69 -1.40
N LYS A 134 -16.53 13.63 -1.43
CA LYS A 134 -16.67 14.76 -0.48
C LYS A 134 -15.56 15.82 -0.53
N ASN A 135 -14.52 15.66 -1.35
CA ASN A 135 -13.56 16.73 -1.58
C ASN A 135 -14.20 17.87 -2.40
N VAL A 136 -13.85 19.13 -2.11
CA VAL A 136 -14.34 20.33 -2.82
C VAL A 136 -13.96 20.36 -4.31
N LYS A 137 -12.87 19.67 -4.68
CA LYS A 137 -12.44 19.40 -6.05
C LYS A 137 -12.26 17.89 -6.20
N PRO A 138 -13.35 17.13 -6.42
CA PRO A 138 -13.31 15.68 -6.29
C PRO A 138 -12.62 14.97 -7.46
N HIS A 139 -12.51 15.60 -8.62
CA HIS A 139 -11.91 15.03 -9.83
C HIS A 139 -10.42 15.37 -9.94
N ASN A 140 -9.57 14.34 -9.87
CA ASN A 140 -8.12 14.47 -9.79
C ASN A 140 -7.41 13.41 -10.65
N PHE A 141 -6.07 13.41 -10.61
CA PHE A 141 -5.22 12.38 -11.20
C PHE A 141 -4.27 11.82 -10.14
N GLN A 142 -3.79 10.59 -10.36
CA GLN A 142 -2.72 9.96 -9.60
C GLN A 142 -1.74 9.26 -10.56
N LEU A 143 -0.45 9.39 -10.27
CA LEU A 143 0.63 8.60 -10.85
C LEU A 143 1.18 7.71 -9.75
N THR A 144 1.27 6.41 -10.02
CA THR A 144 1.75 5.42 -9.05
C THR A 144 2.88 4.61 -9.67
N GLY A 145 3.98 4.50 -8.94
CA GLY A 145 5.07 3.57 -9.23
C GLY A 145 5.11 2.47 -8.18
N THR A 146 5.28 1.23 -8.58
CA THR A 146 5.46 0.09 -7.66
C THR A 146 6.70 -0.70 -8.04
N TRP A 147 7.36 -1.34 -7.06
CA TRP A 147 8.51 -2.19 -7.34
C TRP A 147 8.63 -3.34 -6.33
N THR A 148 9.31 -4.39 -6.77
CA THR A 148 9.84 -5.45 -5.90
C THR A 148 11.16 -5.92 -6.46
N LEU A 149 12.16 -6.05 -5.58
CA LEU A 149 13.49 -6.55 -5.87
C LEU A 149 13.87 -7.57 -4.79
N ASN A 150 13.77 -8.85 -5.14
CA ASN A 150 14.33 -9.95 -4.37
C ASN A 150 15.76 -10.19 -4.85
N PHE A 151 16.73 -10.17 -3.93
CA PHE A 151 18.13 -10.30 -4.29
C PHE A 151 18.90 -11.16 -3.28
N TRP A 152 20.10 -11.58 -3.69
CA TRP A 152 20.98 -12.46 -2.92
C TRP A 152 20.29 -13.78 -2.52
N GLN A 153 19.71 -14.47 -3.51
CA GLN A 153 18.96 -15.72 -3.31
C GLN A 153 17.77 -15.52 -2.36
N GLU A 154 17.02 -14.45 -2.59
CA GLU A 154 15.84 -14.04 -1.81
C GLU A 154 16.12 -13.74 -0.33
N LYS A 155 17.38 -13.64 0.12
CA LYS A 155 17.69 -13.23 1.51
C LYS A 155 17.20 -11.83 1.83
N PHE A 156 17.11 -10.98 0.80
CA PHE A 156 16.68 -9.61 0.95
C PHE A 156 15.60 -9.28 -0.07
N THR A 157 14.60 -8.52 0.37
CA THR A 157 13.55 -7.95 -0.47
C THR A 157 13.52 -6.44 -0.29
N PHE A 158 13.59 -5.70 -1.38
CA PHE A 158 13.31 -4.27 -1.42
C PHE A 158 12.06 -4.03 -2.27
N SER A 159 10.99 -3.56 -1.66
CA SER A 159 9.68 -3.37 -2.30
C SER A 159 9.09 -2.03 -1.90
N GLY A 160 7.96 -1.65 -2.50
CA GLY A 160 7.22 -0.47 -2.10
C GLY A 160 6.53 0.21 -3.27
N PHE A 161 6.00 1.38 -2.98
CA PHE A 161 5.31 2.22 -3.95
C PHE A 161 5.68 3.69 -3.80
N ALA A 162 5.33 4.48 -4.81
CA ALA A 162 5.41 5.93 -4.78
C ALA A 162 4.21 6.51 -5.53
N ASP A 163 3.39 7.27 -4.81
CA ASP A 163 2.21 7.94 -5.34
C ASP A 163 2.40 9.44 -5.39
N PHE A 164 1.99 10.02 -6.50
CA PHE A 164 1.86 11.45 -6.68
C PHE A 164 0.48 11.76 -7.22
N TRP A 165 -0.31 12.53 -6.47
CA TRP A 165 -1.66 12.88 -6.91
C TRP A 165 -2.00 14.34 -6.64
N ARG A 166 -2.98 14.82 -7.38
CA ARG A 166 -3.60 16.11 -7.13
C ARG A 166 -4.69 15.94 -6.08
N GLU A 167 -4.67 16.77 -5.06
CA GLU A 167 -5.75 16.86 -4.09
C GLU A 167 -5.75 18.25 -3.46
N LYS A 168 -6.86 18.97 -3.62
CA LYS A 168 -7.04 20.23 -2.91
C LYS A 168 -7.41 19.91 -1.46
N HIS A 169 -6.56 20.32 -0.52
CA HIS A 169 -6.79 20.15 0.91
C HIS A 169 -6.13 21.30 1.70
N THR A 170 -6.42 21.34 2.99
CA THR A 170 -5.91 22.35 3.92
C THR A 170 -5.26 21.60 5.09
N ASP A 171 -4.04 21.99 5.46
CA ASP A 171 -3.31 21.38 6.57
C ASP A 171 -3.79 21.90 7.95
N VAL A 172 -3.21 21.37 9.03
CA VAL A 172 -3.54 21.79 10.41
C VAL A 172 -3.30 23.29 10.67
N ASN A 173 -2.42 23.94 9.90
CA ASN A 173 -2.06 25.34 10.06
C ASN A 173 -2.91 26.26 9.16
N GLY A 174 -3.89 25.71 8.43
CA GLY A 174 -4.76 26.47 7.54
C GLY A 174 -4.15 26.79 6.17
N LYS A 175 -2.99 26.23 5.83
CA LYS A 175 -2.34 26.45 4.53
C LYS A 175 -2.89 25.47 3.49
N ASN A 176 -3.11 26.00 2.29
CA ASN A 176 -3.73 25.26 1.21
C ASN A 176 -2.69 24.54 0.35
N HIS A 177 -2.96 23.29 0.06
CA HIS A 177 -2.16 22.41 -0.78
C HIS A 177 -2.97 21.89 -1.96
N ASN A 178 -2.28 21.48 -3.02
CA ASN A 178 -2.90 20.94 -4.23
C ASN A 178 -2.32 19.60 -4.69
N PHE A 179 -1.18 19.19 -4.12
CA PHE A 179 -0.47 17.99 -4.51
C PHE A 179 0.02 17.28 -3.28
N ILE A 180 0.00 15.96 -3.36
CA ILE A 180 0.49 15.08 -2.34
C ILE A 180 1.47 14.12 -2.99
N PHE A 181 2.54 13.83 -2.25
CA PHE A 181 3.42 12.71 -2.53
C PHE A 181 3.48 11.81 -1.30
N ILE A 182 3.41 10.50 -1.51
CA ILE A 182 3.73 9.50 -0.50
C ILE A 182 4.52 8.36 -1.13
N SER A 183 5.42 7.77 -0.38
CA SER A 183 6.12 6.55 -0.77
C SER A 183 6.47 5.78 0.48
N GLU A 184 6.27 4.47 0.45
CA GLU A 184 6.62 3.57 1.55
C GLU A 184 7.54 2.46 1.02
N PRO A 185 8.83 2.74 0.76
CA PRO A 185 9.79 1.70 0.47
C PRO A 185 9.97 0.82 1.71
N GLN A 186 9.97 -0.49 1.50
CA GLN A 186 10.18 -1.51 2.51
C GLN A 186 11.43 -2.30 2.20
N PHE A 187 12.18 -2.64 3.25
CA PHE A 187 13.33 -3.52 3.19
C PHE A 187 13.18 -4.67 4.16
N TRP A 188 13.31 -5.90 3.66
CA TRP A 188 13.11 -7.13 4.43
C TRP A 188 14.34 -8.02 4.37
N ILE A 189 14.66 -8.61 5.52
CA ILE A 189 15.61 -9.72 5.68
C ILE A 189 14.79 -10.98 5.92
N ASN A 190 14.81 -11.90 4.96
CA ASN A 190 13.98 -13.12 4.97
C ASN A 190 14.72 -14.24 5.71
N LEU A 191 14.33 -14.53 6.94
CA LEU A 191 15.14 -15.34 7.86
C LEU A 191 15.29 -16.79 7.37
N ASN A 192 14.25 -17.39 6.81
CA ASN A 192 14.29 -18.76 6.26
C ASN A 192 15.26 -18.94 5.07
N LYS A 193 15.82 -17.86 4.50
CA LYS A 193 16.81 -17.93 3.42
C LYS A 193 18.26 -18.01 3.93
N PHE A 194 18.47 -17.94 5.25
CA PHE A 194 19.78 -18.05 5.87
C PHE A 194 20.05 -19.48 6.33
N LYS A 195 21.31 -19.91 6.15
CA LYS A 195 21.77 -21.21 6.62
C LYS A 195 21.55 -21.34 8.13
N HIS A 196 21.07 -22.49 8.58
CA HIS A 196 20.75 -22.79 9.99
C HIS A 196 19.47 -22.16 10.55
N VAL A 197 18.69 -21.44 9.73
CA VAL A 197 17.30 -21.09 10.05
C VAL A 197 16.37 -22.16 9.48
N ASN A 198 15.28 -22.46 10.18
CA ASN A 198 14.28 -23.41 9.69
C ASN A 198 13.58 -22.85 8.44
N ASP A 199 13.52 -23.62 7.36
CA ASP A 199 12.88 -23.20 6.09
C ASP A 199 11.39 -22.85 6.28
N ASN A 200 10.72 -23.42 7.29
CA ASN A 200 9.32 -23.14 7.63
C ASN A 200 9.13 -21.86 8.47
N LEU A 201 10.21 -21.18 8.89
CA LEU A 201 10.14 -19.91 9.60
C LEU A 201 9.98 -18.77 8.59
N ASN A 202 8.76 -18.58 8.09
CA ASN A 202 8.42 -17.52 7.11
C ASN A 202 8.39 -16.11 7.72
N LEU A 203 9.26 -15.86 8.70
CA LEU A 203 9.43 -14.57 9.34
C LEU A 203 10.50 -13.76 8.60
N SER A 204 10.18 -12.52 8.32
CA SER A 204 11.13 -11.49 7.89
C SER A 204 11.18 -10.37 8.91
N VAL A 205 12.36 -9.77 9.07
CA VAL A 205 12.55 -8.57 9.87
C VAL A 205 13.04 -7.45 8.97
N GLY A 206 12.67 -6.20 9.27
CA GLY A 206 12.88 -5.14 8.31
C GLY A 206 12.52 -3.75 8.81
N SER A 207 12.40 -2.86 7.84
CA SER A 207 11.99 -1.46 8.02
C SER A 207 11.13 -1.06 6.84
N GLU A 208 10.14 -0.22 7.11
CA GLU A 208 9.49 0.63 6.12
C GLU A 208 9.92 2.07 6.34
N TRP A 209 9.89 2.87 5.29
CA TRP A 209 10.15 4.29 5.35
C TRP A 209 8.97 5.06 4.78
N GLU A 210 8.09 5.59 5.63
CA GLU A 210 7.01 6.48 5.17
C GLU A 210 7.61 7.85 4.82
N LEU A 211 7.72 8.08 3.51
CA LEU A 211 8.11 9.36 2.91
C LEU A 211 6.84 10.08 2.51
N SER A 212 6.64 11.32 2.94
CA SER A 212 5.47 12.06 2.48
C SER A 212 5.73 13.55 2.33
N HIS A 213 4.98 14.19 1.43
CA HIS A 213 4.98 15.64 1.26
C HIS A 213 3.54 16.15 1.17
N ASN A 214 3.16 17.03 2.11
CA ASN A 214 1.81 17.59 2.25
C ASN A 214 0.72 16.50 2.33
N PHE A 215 0.97 15.41 3.07
CA PHE A 215 0.01 14.31 3.21
C PHE A 215 -0.85 14.46 4.47
N ALA A 216 -2.12 14.07 4.35
CA ALA A 216 -3.13 14.20 5.38
C ALA A 216 -3.24 15.66 5.86
N THR A 217 -2.99 15.90 7.14
CA THR A 217 -3.05 17.24 7.73
C THR A 217 -1.67 17.88 7.91
N ARG A 218 -0.60 17.27 7.37
CA ARG A 218 0.80 17.70 7.56
C ARG A 218 1.25 18.69 6.48
N ASP A 219 2.06 19.67 6.85
CA ASP A 219 2.76 20.59 5.92
C ASP A 219 4.22 20.16 5.73
N GLY A 220 4.70 20.13 4.49
CA GLY A 220 6.09 19.85 4.17
C GLY A 220 6.43 18.36 4.11
N PHE A 221 7.73 18.06 4.13
CA PHE A 221 8.27 16.71 3.97
C PHE A 221 8.48 15.99 5.31
N TYR A 222 8.10 14.71 5.37
CA TYR A 222 8.32 13.82 6.51
C TYR A 222 9.01 12.53 6.07
N PHE A 223 9.88 12.02 6.94
CA PHE A 223 10.54 10.72 6.83
C PHE A 223 10.30 9.96 8.13
N ILE A 224 9.46 8.93 8.09
CA ILE A 224 9.06 8.18 9.28
C ILE A 224 9.44 6.70 9.08
N PRO A 225 10.58 6.26 9.64
CA PRO A 225 10.96 4.85 9.61
C PRO A 225 10.14 4.03 10.60
N THR A 226 9.99 2.74 10.29
CA THR A 226 9.44 1.73 11.21
C THR A 226 10.47 0.65 11.52
N LEU A 227 10.35 0.01 12.69
CA LEU A 227 10.94 -1.31 12.91
C LEU A 227 9.86 -2.35 12.64
N ALA A 228 10.09 -3.25 11.69
CA ALA A 228 9.03 -4.10 11.19
C ALA A 228 9.34 -5.60 11.24
N MET A 229 8.29 -6.40 11.43
CA MET A 229 8.30 -7.84 11.26
C MET A 229 7.19 -8.24 10.29
N LYS A 230 7.44 -9.24 9.46
CA LYS A 230 6.48 -9.73 8.47
C LYS A 230 6.42 -11.25 8.50
N TRP A 231 5.21 -11.80 8.56
CA TRP A 231 4.96 -13.22 8.38
C TRP A 231 4.31 -13.48 7.03
N THR A 232 4.90 -14.34 6.21
CA THR A 232 4.38 -14.72 4.89
C THR A 232 3.75 -16.11 4.92
N PHE A 233 2.56 -16.28 4.33
CA PHE A 233 1.80 -17.53 4.34
C PHE A 233 2.11 -18.44 3.13
#